data_AF-A0A9Q3D5E0-F1
#
_entry.id   AF-A0A9Q3D5E0-F1
#
_cell.length_a   1.000
_cell.length_b   1.000
_cell.length_c   1.000
_cell.angle_alpha   90.00
_cell.angle_beta   90.00
_cell.angle_gamma   90.00
#
_symmetry.space_group_name_H-M   'P 1'
#
loop_
_entity.id
_entity.type
_entity.pdbx_description
1 polymer ?
#
loop_
_entity_poly.entity_id
_entity_poly.type
_entity_poly.pdbx_seq_one_letter_code
_entity_poly.pdbx_strand_id
1 'polypeptide(L)'
;MQHEINLTIEEILRISPNFVHKLQELSEKDKEKIKSPSSMDLQERLLIFGFKDIPNSKIHYSCPLGFMEIFIEEKEYPIRELVDTGAELNITQEEIAIQSSLITRKLNMNLRIIGGHTT
;
A
#
# COMPACT_ATOMS: atom_id res chain seq x y z
N MET A 1 -26.01 11.54 -33.95
CA MET A 1 -24.66 10.98 -34.14
C MET A 1 -23.78 11.55 -33.04
N GLN A 2 -23.41 10.75 -32.04
CA GLN A 2 -22.40 11.16 -31.07
C GLN A 2 -21.03 10.94 -31.70
N HIS A 3 -20.22 12.00 -31.75
CA HIS A 3 -18.83 11.90 -32.15
C HIS A 3 -18.01 11.62 -30.90
N GLU A 4 -17.40 10.45 -30.85
CA GLU A 4 -16.46 10.06 -29.82
C GLU A 4 -15.06 10.48 -30.29
N ILE A 5 -14.38 11.29 -29.47
CA ILE A 5 -13.01 11.72 -29.74
C ILE A 5 -12.13 11.04 -28.71
N ASN A 6 -11.27 10.14 -29.19
CA ASN A 6 -10.26 9.49 -28.38
C ASN A 6 -8.98 10.32 -28.42
N LEU A 7 -8.59 10.86 -27.27
CA LEU A 7 -7.34 11.61 -27.10
C LEU A 7 -6.45 10.89 -26.10
N THR A 8 -5.16 10.90 -26.40
CA THR A 8 -4.13 10.49 -25.46
C THR A 8 -3.91 11.58 -24.39
N ILE A 9 -3.35 11.18 -23.25
CA ILE A 9 -3.01 12.12 -22.17
C ILE A 9 -2.07 13.21 -22.67
N GLU A 10 -1.11 12.88 -23.54
CA GLU A 10 -0.18 13.85 -24.12
C GLU A 10 -0.91 14.93 -24.94
N GLU A 11 -1.88 14.54 -25.77
CA GLU A 11 -2.68 15.47 -26.57
C GLU A 11 -3.52 16.40 -25.68
N ILE A 12 -4.09 15.86 -24.60
CA ILE A 12 -4.85 16.66 -23.62
C ILE A 12 -3.95 17.70 -22.95
N LEU A 13 -2.74 17.30 -22.53
CA LEU A 13 -1.76 18.21 -21.91
C LEU A 13 -1.27 19.29 -22.88
N ARG A 14 -1.20 18.98 -24.17
CA ARG A 14 -0.80 19.92 -25.22
C ARG A 14 -1.88 20.99 -25.48
N ILE A 15 -3.16 20.60 -25.39
CA ILE A 15 -4.31 21.49 -25.56
C ILE A 15 -4.55 22.33 -24.29
N SER A 16 -4.30 21.75 -23.11
CA SER A 16 -4.55 22.38 -21.82
C SER A 16 -3.39 22.13 -20.86
N PRO A 17 -2.33 22.96 -20.91
CA PRO A 17 -1.14 22.78 -20.07
C PRO A 17 -1.43 22.92 -18.56
N ASN A 18 -2.52 23.60 -18.20
CA ASN A 18 -2.96 23.76 -16.81
C ASN A 18 -3.92 22.65 -16.34
N PHE A 19 -4.17 21.63 -17.17
CA PHE A 19 -5.06 20.52 -16.84
C PHE A 19 -4.64 19.80 -15.56
N VAL A 20 -3.35 19.52 -15.41
CA VAL A 20 -2.80 18.83 -14.24
C VAL A 20 -3.04 19.63 -12.96
N HIS A 21 -2.81 20.95 -13.00
CA HIS A 21 -3.01 21.81 -11.84
C HIS A 21 -4.49 21.85 -11.41
N LYS A 22 -5.42 21.96 -12.38
CA LYS A 22 -6.86 21.92 -12.07
C LYS A 22 -7.31 20.55 -11.56
N LEU A 23 -6.73 19.46 -12.07
CA LEU A 23 -7.01 18.11 -11.58
C LEU A 23 -6.55 17.95 -10.13
N GLN A 24 -5.39 18.50 -9.79
CA GLN A 24 -4.86 18.53 -8.42
C GLN A 24 -5.76 19.35 -7.49
N GLU A 25 -6.18 20.56 -7.89
CA GLU A 25 -7.11 21.40 -7.12
C GLU A 25 -8.47 20.71 -6.86
N LEU A 26 -8.98 19.95 -7.84
CA LEU A 26 -10.19 19.15 -7.66
C LEU A 26 -9.97 18.01 -6.68
N SER A 27 -8.83 17.32 -6.77
CA SER A 27 -8.45 16.26 -5.82
C SER A 27 -8.29 16.75 -4.39
N GLU A 28 -7.89 18.01 -4.17
CA GLU A 28 -7.78 18.59 -2.83
C GLU A 28 -9.11 19.01 -2.22
N LYS A 29 -10.10 19.36 -3.04
CA LYS A 29 -11.47 19.68 -2.57
C LYS A 29 -12.21 18.46 -2.02
N ASP A 30 -11.88 17.26 -2.48
CA ASP A 30 -12.48 16.00 -2.02
C ASP A 30 -11.74 15.35 -0.83
N LYS A 31 -10.69 16.01 -0.30
CA LYS A 31 -10.02 15.56 0.93
C LYS A 31 -10.85 15.95 2.16
N GLU A 32 -11.98 15.28 2.37
CA GLU A 32 -12.45 15.09 3.74
C GLU A 32 -11.31 14.48 4.56
N LYS A 33 -11.16 14.99 5.77
CA LYS A 33 -10.02 14.81 6.66
C LYS A 33 -9.91 13.33 7.10
N ILE A 34 -9.32 12.49 6.26
CA ILE A 34 -8.88 11.16 6.68
C ILE A 34 -7.76 11.38 7.69
N LYS A 35 -8.09 11.25 8.98
CA LYS A 35 -7.10 11.22 10.07
C LYS A 35 -6.19 10.01 9.80
N SER A 36 -5.01 10.26 9.25
CA SER A 36 -3.94 9.26 9.19
C SER A 36 -3.58 8.83 10.62
N PRO A 37 -3.48 7.53 10.91
CA PRO A 37 -3.00 7.09 12.22
C PRO A 37 -1.52 7.45 12.37
N SER A 38 -1.22 8.19 13.44
CA SER A 38 0.12 8.48 13.98
C SER A 38 1.22 8.86 12.99
N SER A 39 1.55 10.15 12.90
CA SER A 39 2.90 10.57 12.52
C SER A 39 3.87 10.13 13.63
N MET A 40 4.34 8.89 13.58
CA MET A 40 5.47 8.45 14.41
C MET A 40 6.71 9.18 13.89
N ASP A 41 7.42 9.88 14.78
CA ASP A 41 8.48 10.82 14.40
C ASP A 41 9.65 10.08 13.72
N LEU A 42 9.73 10.24 12.41
CA LEU A 42 10.64 9.52 11.52
C LEU A 42 12.12 9.83 11.85
N GLN A 43 12.36 10.96 12.52
CA GLN A 43 13.68 11.37 13.00
C GLN A 43 14.25 10.38 14.02
N GLU A 44 13.43 9.87 14.93
CA GLU A 44 13.87 8.97 15.99
C GLU A 44 14.33 7.62 15.43
N ARG A 45 13.66 7.12 14.38
CA ARG A 45 14.05 5.88 13.69
C ARG A 45 15.29 6.04 12.81
N LEU A 46 15.45 7.17 12.12
CA LEU A 46 16.62 7.42 11.27
C LEU A 46 17.92 7.60 12.08
N LEU A 47 17.82 8.13 13.29
CA LEU A 47 18.91 8.16 14.28
C LEU A 47 19.34 6.75 14.71
N ILE A 48 18.39 5.84 14.93
CA ILE A 48 18.67 4.42 15.26
C ILE A 48 19.41 3.73 14.10
N PHE A 49 19.12 4.08 12.84
CA PHE A 49 19.77 3.53 11.66
C PHE A 49 21.05 4.28 11.21
N GLY A 50 21.52 5.28 11.97
CA GLY A 50 22.82 5.91 11.75
C GLY A 50 22.88 6.98 10.65
N PHE A 51 21.74 7.47 10.16
CA PHE A 51 21.70 8.58 9.21
C PHE A 51 21.84 9.91 9.96
N LYS A 52 23.00 10.58 9.83
CA LYS A 52 23.35 11.80 10.59
C LYS A 52 22.86 13.10 9.95
N ASP A 53 22.48 13.08 8.67
CA ASP A 53 22.10 14.28 7.92
C ASP A 53 20.63 14.20 7.49
N ILE A 54 19.70 14.48 8.41
CA ILE A 54 18.26 14.50 8.11
C ILE A 54 17.83 15.96 7.90
N PRO A 55 17.33 16.36 6.72
CA PRO A 55 16.77 17.69 6.51
C PRO A 55 15.57 17.92 7.43
N ASN A 56 15.45 19.12 8.01
CA ASN A 56 14.39 19.56 8.93
C ASN A 56 12.96 19.57 8.34
N SER A 57 12.77 19.02 7.14
CA SER A 57 11.45 18.82 6.53
C SER A 57 10.76 17.64 7.20
N LYS A 58 9.50 17.79 7.61
CA LYS A 58 8.63 16.65 7.98
C LYS A 58 8.57 15.70 6.78
N ILE A 59 9.37 14.64 6.81
CA ILE A 59 9.36 13.60 5.78
C ILE A 59 8.07 12.82 5.98
N HIS A 60 7.05 13.15 5.20
CA HIS A 60 5.87 12.32 5.08
C HIS A 60 6.25 11.09 4.24
N TYR A 61 6.70 10.03 4.92
CA TYR A 61 6.82 8.73 4.28
C TYR A 61 5.43 8.12 4.14
N SER A 62 4.83 8.27 2.97
CA SER A 62 3.71 7.43 2.58
C SER A 62 4.27 6.19 1.90
N CYS A 63 4.30 5.05 2.59
CA CYS A 63 4.59 3.77 1.97
C CYS A 63 3.42 3.45 1.03
N PRO A 64 3.57 3.48 -0.30
CA PRO A 64 2.50 3.04 -1.17
C PRO A 64 2.27 1.54 -0.92
N LEU A 65 1.10 1.17 -0.42
CA LEU A 65 0.75 -0.23 -0.21
C LEU A 65 0.26 -0.82 -1.54
N GLY A 66 0.98 -1.81 -2.05
CA GLY A 66 0.54 -2.62 -3.19
C GLY A 66 -0.35 -3.75 -2.71
N PHE A 67 -1.48 -3.98 -3.39
CA PHE A 67 -2.33 -5.13 -3.13
C PHE A 67 -2.46 -5.96 -4.40
N MET A 68 -2.56 -7.28 -4.24
CA MET A 68 -2.84 -8.20 -5.33
C MET A 68 -4.00 -9.13 -4.99
N GLU A 69 -4.74 -9.53 -6.02
CA GLU A 69 -5.75 -10.57 -5.89
C GLU A 69 -5.11 -11.93 -6.13
N ILE A 70 -5.25 -12.82 -5.15
CA ILE A 70 -4.73 -14.18 -5.20
C ILE A 70 -5.90 -15.15 -5.22
N PHE A 71 -5.89 -16.04 -6.21
CA PHE A 71 -6.83 -17.15 -6.28
C PHE A 71 -6.19 -18.34 -5.59
N ILE A 72 -6.83 -18.82 -4.52
CA ILE A 72 -6.46 -20.07 -3.87
C ILE A 72 -7.44 -21.13 -4.38
N GLU A 73 -6.92 -22.29 -4.73
CA GLU A 73 -7.71 -23.43 -5.22
C GLU A 73 -8.87 -23.73 -4.25
N GLU A 74 -10.01 -24.14 -4.80
CA GLU A 74 -11.28 -24.38 -4.09
C GLU A 74 -11.99 -23.15 -3.49
N LYS A 75 -11.38 -21.95 -3.48
CA LYS A 75 -12.14 -20.71 -3.19
C LYS A 75 -12.85 -20.18 -4.43
N GLU A 76 -14.12 -19.81 -4.22
CA GLU A 76 -14.95 -19.18 -5.25
C GLU A 76 -14.54 -17.73 -5.56
N TYR A 77 -13.89 -17.05 -4.60
CA TYR A 77 -13.53 -15.63 -4.71
C TYR A 77 -12.04 -15.39 -4.41
N PRO A 78 -11.38 -14.44 -5.10
CA PRO A 78 -10.00 -14.08 -4.85
C PRO A 78 -9.84 -13.40 -3.48
N ILE A 79 -8.69 -13.63 -2.85
CA ILE A 79 -8.29 -12.98 -1.62
C ILE A 79 -7.38 -11.81 -1.97
N ARG A 80 -7.68 -10.64 -1.41
CA ARG A 80 -6.85 -9.44 -1.58
C ARG A 80 -5.75 -9.44 -0.53
N GLU A 81 -4.51 -9.62 -0.99
CA GLU A 81 -3.33 -9.69 -0.14
C GLU A 81 -2.41 -8.48 -0.34
N LEU A 82 -1.67 -8.13 0.72
CA LEU A 82 -0.66 -7.08 0.68
C LEU A 82 0.61 -7.62 0.02
N VAL A 83 1.18 -6.86 -0.91
CA VAL A 83 2.50 -7.16 -1.47
C VAL A 83 3.55 -6.65 -0.49
N ASP A 84 4.08 -7.55 0.33
CA ASP A 84 5.12 -7.25 1.32
C ASP A 84 6.48 -7.82 0.88
N THR A 85 7.31 -6.98 0.26
CA THR A 85 8.69 -7.36 -0.11
C THR A 85 9.64 -7.43 1.08
N GLY A 86 9.22 -6.97 2.26
CA GLY A 86 10.00 -7.04 3.49
C GLY A 86 9.78 -8.34 4.27
N ALA A 87 8.79 -9.15 3.88
CA ALA A 87 8.51 -10.44 4.48
C ALA A 87 9.17 -11.58 3.69
N GLU A 88 9.75 -12.55 4.40
CA GLU A 88 10.34 -13.76 3.80
C GLU A 88 9.30 -14.87 3.55
N LEU A 89 8.13 -14.74 4.18
CA LEU A 89 7.05 -15.74 4.17
C LEU A 89 5.70 -15.04 4.00
N ASN A 90 4.82 -15.64 3.21
CA ASN A 90 3.41 -15.22 3.16
C ASN A 90 2.71 -15.70 4.44
N ILE A 91 2.02 -14.78 5.10
CA ILE A 91 1.24 -15.06 6.31
C ILE A 91 -0.21 -14.70 6.00
N THR A 92 -1.11 -15.64 6.26
CA THR A 92 -2.56 -15.43 6.13
C THR A 92 -3.23 -15.64 7.47
N GLN A 93 -4.44 -15.11 7.62
CA GLN A 93 -5.30 -15.40 8.76
C GLN A 93 -5.72 -16.88 8.78
N GLU A 94 -5.86 -17.45 9.98
CA GLU A 94 -6.20 -18.86 10.17
C GLU A 94 -7.55 -19.20 9.54
N GLU A 95 -8.53 -18.29 9.65
CA GLU A 95 -9.86 -18.46 9.07
C GLU A 95 -9.80 -18.61 7.54
N ILE A 96 -8.94 -17.83 6.89
CA ILE A 96 -8.73 -17.89 5.44
C ILE A 96 -8.06 -19.22 5.07
N ALA A 97 -7.06 -19.64 5.84
CA ALA A 97 -6.38 -20.92 5.64
C ALA A 97 -7.33 -22.12 5.78
N ILE A 98 -8.19 -22.13 6.82
CA ILE A 98 -9.20 -23.18 7.05
C ILE A 98 -10.18 -23.24 5.88
N GLN A 99 -10.64 -22.10 5.37
CA GLN A 99 -11.58 -22.03 4.25
C GLN A 99 -10.97 -22.42 2.90
N SER A 100 -9.64 -22.39 2.78
CA SER A 100 -8.97 -22.65 1.51
C SER A 100 -8.75 -24.13 1.19
N SER A 101 -9.28 -25.06 2.01
CA SER A 101 -9.12 -26.52 1.87
C SER A 101 -7.68 -27.02 1.67
N LEU A 102 -6.68 -26.15 1.87
CA LEU A 102 -5.29 -26.48 1.68
C LEU A 102 -4.87 -27.53 2.71
N ILE A 103 -3.96 -28.41 2.32
CA ILE A 103 -3.37 -29.38 3.24
C ILE A 103 -2.64 -28.61 4.35
N THR A 104 -3.18 -28.65 5.56
CA THR A 104 -2.60 -27.98 6.72
C THR A 104 -1.64 -28.91 7.46
N ARG A 105 -0.53 -28.33 7.92
CA ARG A 105 0.39 -28.99 8.86
C ARG A 105 0.76 -28.00 9.95
N LYS A 106 0.88 -28.48 11.18
CA LYS A 106 1.38 -27.67 12.28
C LYS A 106 2.91 -27.71 12.29
N LEU A 107 3.53 -26.54 12.17
CA LEU A 107 4.96 -26.36 12.34
C LEU A 107 5.22 -25.29 13.39
N ASN A 108 6.23 -25.51 14.23
CA ASN A 108 6.72 -24.47 15.13
C ASN A 108 7.70 -23.60 14.33
N MET A 109 7.35 -22.33 14.14
CA MET A 109 8.16 -21.35 13.42
C MET A 109 8.46 -20.18 14.34
N ASN A 110 9.73 -19.78 14.43
CA ASN A 110 10.11 -18.56 15.14
C ASN A 110 9.99 -17.36 14.19
N LEU A 111 8.82 -16.71 14.18
CA LEU A 111 8.60 -15.52 13.36
C LEU A 111 9.06 -14.27 14.12
N ARG A 112 9.79 -13.39 13.43
CA ARG A 112 10.19 -12.08 13.96
C ARG A 112 9.38 -10.99 13.28
N ILE A 113 8.54 -10.30 14.05
CA ILE A 113 7.69 -9.22 13.56
C ILE A 113 8.09 -7.91 14.25
N ILE A 114 7.85 -6.79 13.59
CA ILE A 114 7.96 -5.46 14.20
C ILE A 114 7.01 -5.41 15.42
N GLY A 115 7.56 -5.08 16.59
CA GLY A 115 6.82 -5.09 17.86
C GLY A 115 7.15 -6.27 18.79
N GLY A 116 7.99 -7.22 18.37
CA GLY A 116 8.62 -8.19 19.27
C GLY A 116 7.72 -9.31 19.81
N HIS A 117 6.51 -9.47 19.26
CA HIS A 117 5.68 -10.63 19.58
C HIS A 117 6.26 -11.90 18.94
N THR A 118 6.98 -12.67 19.74
CA THR A 118 7.25 -14.09 19.50
C THR A 118 6.02 -14.89 19.86
N THR A 119 5.51 -15.70 18.93
CA THR A 119 4.45 -16.69 19.19
C THR A 119 5.07 -18.08 19.25
#